data_AF-A0A922JA81-F1
#
_entry.id   AF-A0A922JA81-F1
#
_cell.length_a   1.000
_cell.length_b   1.000
_cell.length_c   1.000
_cell.angle_alpha   90.00
_cell.angle_beta   90.00
_cell.angle_gamma   90.00
#
_symmetry.space_group_name_H-M   'P 1'
#
loop_
_entity.id
_entity.type
_entity.pdbx_description
1 polymer ?
#
loop_
_entity_poly.entity_id
_entity_poly.type
_entity_poly.pdbx_seq_one_letter_code
_entity_poly.pdbx_strand_id
1 'polypeptide(L)'
;MLGFYCSRQLLLIKCRMTQLGFLRQNGFFIVKSFTSVAISHSSEGPEEGKHSFTISYLINSCGLSTKSAILASKRLHFERPVKPDSVLHLLKEFGFTNSQISQLVRIQPSLLLCDPKKILLPKIEFFRSIGFSCSDLPRILSSNPSLLGRSLEKRLIPCLDFLKSVVLEDEKVVLSAHRGLFNLI
;
A
#
# COMPACT_ATOMS: atom_id res chain seq x y z
N MET A 1 -30.57 -10.46 -19.96
CA MET A 1 -31.16 -9.66 -18.86
C MET A 1 -31.22 -10.54 -17.62
N LEU A 2 -30.85 -9.95 -16.47
CA LEU A 2 -31.07 -10.45 -15.11
C LEU A 2 -30.28 -11.73 -14.76
N GLY A 3 -29.42 -11.78 -13.75
CA GLY A 3 -29.30 -10.94 -12.57
C GLY A 3 -29.14 -11.85 -11.36
N PHE A 4 -28.22 -11.47 -10.46
CA PHE A 4 -28.11 -11.87 -9.06
C PHE A 4 -27.92 -13.36 -8.76
N TYR A 5 -26.79 -13.72 -8.15
CA TYR A 5 -26.70 -14.64 -6.99
C TYR A 5 -25.21 -14.87 -6.67
N CYS A 6 -24.74 -14.37 -5.52
CA CYS A 6 -23.87 -15.11 -4.59
C CYS A 6 -23.67 -14.23 -3.35
N SER A 7 -24.70 -14.17 -2.50
CA SER A 7 -24.73 -14.92 -1.23
C SER A 7 -23.88 -14.27 -0.14
N ARG A 8 -24.56 -13.38 0.59
CA ARG A 8 -24.30 -13.05 1.99
C ARG A 8 -24.29 -14.34 2.82
N GLN A 9 -23.14 -14.79 3.31
CA GLN A 9 -23.04 -15.41 4.63
C GLN A 9 -21.58 -15.49 5.09
N LEU A 10 -21.23 -14.71 6.11
CA LEU A 10 -20.41 -15.12 7.26
C LEU A 10 -20.42 -13.98 8.28
N LEU A 11 -21.29 -14.16 9.27
CA LEU A 11 -21.47 -13.34 10.45
C LEU A 11 -20.59 -13.91 11.57
N LEU A 12 -20.17 -13.03 12.49
CA LEU A 12 -19.58 -13.29 13.82
C LEU A 12 -18.04 -13.22 13.93
N ILE A 13 -17.52 -12.00 14.11
CA ILE A 13 -16.70 -11.70 15.29
C ILE A 13 -17.24 -10.43 15.93
N LYS A 14 -18.11 -10.61 16.91
CA LYS A 14 -18.53 -9.58 17.85
C LYS A 14 -17.54 -9.65 19.01
N CYS A 15 -16.62 -8.71 19.11
CA CYS A 15 -15.85 -8.54 20.35
C CYS A 15 -16.02 -7.11 20.85
N ARG A 16 -16.91 -7.00 21.83
CA ARG A 16 -17.18 -5.81 22.63
C ARG A 16 -16.26 -5.92 23.84
N MET A 17 -15.29 -5.04 24.01
CA MET A 17 -14.74 -4.74 25.34
C MET A 17 -14.25 -3.30 25.45
N THR A 18 -14.67 -2.74 26.56
CA THR A 18 -14.52 -1.42 27.14
C THR A 18 -13.12 -1.13 27.68
N GLN A 19 -12.79 0.17 27.66
CA GLN A 19 -12.00 0.93 28.65
C GLN A 19 -10.47 0.72 28.75
N LEU A 20 -9.81 1.85 28.47
CA LEU A 20 -8.62 2.44 29.10
C LEU A 20 -7.45 1.53 29.55
N GLY A 21 -6.33 1.69 28.85
CA GLY A 21 -4.98 1.35 29.31
C GLY A 21 -3.96 2.17 28.54
N PHE A 22 -3.45 3.22 29.17
CA PHE A 22 -2.40 4.11 28.68
C PHE A 22 -1.04 3.37 28.56
N LEU A 23 -0.12 3.98 27.80
CA LEU A 23 1.30 3.62 27.59
C LEU A 23 1.55 2.55 26.52
N ARG A 24 2.63 2.54 25.73
CA ARG A 24 3.74 3.44 25.39
C ARG A 24 4.62 2.59 24.42
N GLN A 25 5.29 3.26 23.48
CA GLN A 25 6.24 2.72 22.49
C GLN A 25 5.68 1.89 21.33
N ASN A 26 5.69 2.47 20.13
CA ASN A 26 6.82 2.26 19.22
C ASN A 26 6.70 3.25 18.07
N GLY A 27 7.44 4.35 18.20
CA GLY A 27 7.62 5.33 17.15
C GLY A 27 8.59 4.82 16.10
N PHE A 28 8.19 4.89 14.83
CA PHE A 28 9.04 5.45 13.76
C PHE A 28 8.17 5.74 12.53
N PHE A 29 7.51 6.89 12.52
CA PHE A 29 7.01 7.50 11.28
C PHE A 29 7.52 8.94 11.25
N ILE A 30 8.79 9.11 10.88
CA ILE A 30 9.30 10.42 10.50
C ILE A 30 8.91 10.63 9.05
N VAL A 31 7.86 11.43 8.85
CA VAL A 31 7.61 12.13 7.59
C VAL A 31 8.60 13.29 7.57
N LYS A 32 9.53 13.33 6.62
CA LYS A 32 10.31 14.55 6.34
C LYS A 32 10.07 14.98 4.91
N SER A 33 9.35 16.10 4.80
CA SER A 33 9.28 16.98 3.63
C SER A 33 10.66 17.51 3.24
N PHE A 34 10.72 17.92 1.97
CA PHE A 34 11.86 18.46 1.22
C PHE A 34 12.85 19.31 2.03
N THR A 35 14.11 18.87 2.05
CA THR A 35 15.29 19.74 2.21
C THR A 35 16.40 19.24 1.27
N SER A 36 17.05 20.17 0.57
CA SER A 36 18.17 19.94 -0.35
C SER A 36 19.30 19.19 0.35
N VAL A 37 19.83 18.13 -0.26
CA VAL A 37 21.02 17.42 0.23
C VAL A 37 22.16 17.64 -0.75
N ALA A 38 23.20 18.30 -0.25
CA ALA A 38 24.51 18.43 -0.87
C ALA A 38 25.16 17.04 -1.04
N ILE A 39 25.80 16.84 -2.19
CA ILE A 39 26.54 15.63 -2.54
C ILE A 39 27.70 15.48 -1.55
N SER A 40 27.61 14.46 -0.69
CA SER A 40 28.75 13.96 0.08
C SER A 40 29.15 12.62 -0.51
N HIS A 41 30.37 12.56 -1.04
CA HIS A 41 31.02 11.32 -1.45
C HIS A 41 31.31 10.48 -0.21
N SER A 42 30.85 9.23 -0.20
CA SER A 42 31.30 8.24 0.78
C SER A 42 31.43 6.87 0.13
N SER A 43 32.70 6.51 -0.11
CA SER A 43 33.34 5.18 -0.11
C SER A 43 32.50 3.94 -0.48
N GLU A 44 32.81 3.36 -1.63
CA GLU A 44 32.30 2.07 -2.11
C GLU A 44 33.04 0.89 -1.43
N GLY A 45 32.27 -0.05 -0.90
CA GLY A 45 32.68 -1.42 -0.57
C GLY A 45 31.89 -2.43 -1.42
N PRO A 46 32.20 -3.74 -1.38
CA PRO A 46 31.81 -4.72 -2.40
C PRO A 46 30.35 -5.18 -2.26
N GLU A 47 29.40 -4.32 -2.62
CA GLU A 47 27.94 -4.59 -2.68
C GLU A 47 27.37 -4.47 -4.12
N GLU A 48 28.24 -4.29 -5.13
CA GLU A 48 27.86 -3.97 -6.52
C GLU A 48 26.98 -5.04 -7.19
N GLY A 49 27.22 -6.32 -6.92
CA GLY A 49 26.54 -7.41 -7.63
C GLY A 49 25.06 -7.56 -7.30
N LYS A 50 24.66 -7.29 -6.06
CA LYS A 50 23.28 -7.55 -5.61
C LYS A 50 22.33 -6.39 -5.87
N HIS A 51 22.82 -5.16 -5.76
CA HIS A 51 22.07 -3.98 -6.19
C HIS A 51 21.84 -3.98 -7.70
N SER A 52 22.79 -4.50 -8.49
CA SER A 52 22.65 -4.64 -9.94
C SER A 52 21.41 -5.47 -10.32
N PHE A 53 21.20 -6.62 -9.67
CA PHE A 53 20.01 -7.44 -9.90
C PHE A 53 18.71 -6.71 -9.54
N THR A 54 18.63 -6.13 -8.34
CA THR A 54 17.41 -5.44 -7.88
C THR A 54 17.07 -4.25 -8.78
N ILE A 55 18.07 -3.47 -9.21
CA ILE A 55 17.88 -2.35 -10.14
C ILE A 55 17.34 -2.85 -11.48
N SER A 56 17.96 -3.88 -12.05
CA SER A 56 17.52 -4.48 -13.32
C SER A 56 16.08 -4.98 -13.24
N TYR A 57 15.71 -5.66 -12.15
CA TYR A 57 14.34 -6.12 -11.93
C TYR A 57 13.34 -4.95 -11.88
N LEU A 58 13.66 -3.88 -11.14
CA LEU A 58 12.79 -2.72 -11.01
C LEU A 58 12.57 -2.00 -12.35
N ILE A 59 13.59 -1.96 -13.21
CA ILE A 59 13.47 -1.39 -14.56
C ILE A 59 12.60 -2.29 -15.44
N ASN A 60 12.98 -3.56 -15.56
CA ASN A 60 12.40 -4.47 -16.56
C ASN A 60 11.02 -4.98 -16.18
N SER A 61 10.80 -5.33 -14.91
CA SER A 61 9.54 -5.94 -14.43
C SER A 61 8.57 -4.91 -13.86
N CYS A 62 9.06 -3.87 -13.19
CA CYS A 62 8.21 -2.84 -12.60
C CYS A 62 8.07 -1.57 -13.46
N GLY A 63 8.84 -1.44 -14.54
CA GLY A 63 8.76 -0.30 -15.46
C GLY A 63 9.22 1.02 -14.83
N LEU A 64 10.21 0.99 -13.94
CA LEU A 64 10.81 2.19 -13.36
C LEU A 64 11.88 2.78 -14.29
N SER A 65 12.05 4.10 -14.23
CA SER A 65 13.24 4.74 -14.81
C SER A 65 14.50 4.32 -14.06
N THR A 66 15.67 4.33 -14.72
CA THR A 66 16.96 4.01 -14.10
C THR A 66 17.20 4.81 -12.82
N LYS A 67 16.91 6.12 -12.85
CA LYS A 67 17.05 7.00 -11.68
C LYS A 67 16.16 6.55 -10.52
N SER A 68 14.88 6.25 -10.79
CA SER A 68 13.94 5.78 -9.77
C SER A 68 14.29 4.39 -9.24
N ALA A 69 14.77 3.49 -10.10
CA ALA A 69 15.18 2.14 -9.74
C ALA A 69 16.38 2.14 -8.78
N ILE A 70 17.38 2.99 -9.05
CA ILE A 70 18.53 3.19 -8.14
C ILE A 70 18.10 3.72 -6.77
N LEU A 71 17.14 4.66 -6.72
CA LEU A 71 16.65 5.17 -5.44
C LEU A 71 15.81 4.14 -4.68
N ALA A 72 14.99 3.36 -5.39
CA ALA A 72 14.17 2.32 -4.80
C ALA A 72 15.01 1.14 -4.29
N SER A 73 16.08 0.75 -5.01
CA SER A 73 16.98 -0.35 -4.60
C SER A 73 17.76 -0.05 -3.32
N LYS A 74 17.89 1.22 -2.91
CA LYS A 74 18.44 1.58 -1.60
C LYS A 74 17.51 1.23 -0.43
N ARG A 75 16.20 1.06 -0.70
CA ARG A 75 15.16 0.80 0.31
C ARG A 75 14.70 -0.65 0.35
N LEU A 76 15.12 -1.47 -0.61
CA LEU A 76 14.71 -2.85 -0.73
C LEU A 76 15.83 -3.67 -1.36
N HIS A 77 16.02 -4.90 -0.87
CA HIS A 77 17.00 -5.82 -1.41
C HIS A 77 16.40 -7.22 -1.43
N PHE A 78 16.53 -7.91 -2.56
CA PHE A 78 16.15 -9.31 -2.69
C PHE A 78 16.98 -9.99 -3.79
N GLU A 79 17.29 -11.27 -3.59
CA GLU A 79 18.08 -12.07 -4.55
C GLU A 79 17.20 -12.89 -5.50
N ARG A 80 15.93 -13.13 -5.12
CA ARG A 80 14.99 -13.92 -5.91
C ARG A 80 13.67 -13.16 -6.08
N PRO A 81 13.09 -13.14 -7.28
CA PRO A 81 11.88 -12.38 -7.57
C PRO A 81 10.58 -13.09 -7.15
N VAL A 82 10.62 -14.20 -6.41
CA VAL A 82 9.42 -14.99 -6.06
C VAL A 82 8.33 -14.15 -5.35
N LYS A 83 8.72 -13.38 -4.33
CA LYS A 83 7.79 -12.50 -3.61
C LYS A 83 7.37 -11.29 -4.46
N PRO A 84 8.30 -10.53 -5.07
CA PRO A 84 7.97 -9.45 -6.00
C PRO A 84 6.98 -9.88 -7.09
N ASP A 85 7.24 -11.00 -7.78
CA ASP A 85 6.39 -11.49 -8.87
C ASP A 85 4.98 -11.82 -8.37
N SER A 86 4.88 -12.44 -7.19
CA SER A 86 3.59 -12.75 -6.57
C SER A 86 2.80 -11.47 -6.20
N VAL A 87 3.49 -10.41 -5.78
CA VAL A 87 2.88 -9.09 -5.52
C VAL A 87 2.42 -8.45 -6.83
N LEU A 88 3.25 -8.47 -7.87
CA LEU A 88 2.89 -7.91 -9.19
C LEU A 88 1.70 -8.65 -9.80
N HIS A 89 1.67 -9.99 -9.68
CA HIS A 89 0.56 -10.81 -10.15
C HIS A 89 -0.73 -10.45 -9.44
N LEU A 90 -0.73 -10.39 -8.11
CA LEU A 90 -1.91 -10.02 -7.32
C LEU A 90 -2.44 -8.64 -7.72
N LEU A 91 -1.56 -7.65 -7.88
CA LEU A 91 -1.99 -6.31 -8.32
C LEU A 91 -2.66 -6.36 -9.70
N LYS A 92 -2.12 -7.13 -10.64
CA LYS A 92 -2.74 -7.29 -11.97
C LYS A 92 -4.09 -7.99 -11.91
N GLU A 93 -4.26 -9.00 -11.06
CA GLU A 93 -5.56 -9.68 -10.83
C GLU A 93 -6.64 -8.71 -10.34
N PHE A 94 -6.25 -7.71 -9.56
CA PHE A 94 -7.15 -6.65 -9.09
C PHE A 94 -7.25 -5.44 -10.04
N GLY A 95 -6.80 -5.60 -11.29
CA GLY A 95 -7.02 -4.62 -12.36
C GLY A 95 -6.04 -3.44 -12.38
N PHE A 96 -4.91 -3.52 -11.66
CA PHE A 96 -3.89 -2.49 -11.73
C PHE A 96 -3.12 -2.55 -13.06
N THR A 97 -2.97 -1.40 -13.71
CA THR A 97 -2.16 -1.29 -14.94
C THR A 97 -0.67 -1.25 -14.61
N ASN A 98 0.19 -1.55 -15.59
CA ASN A 98 1.64 -1.47 -15.40
C ASN A 98 2.12 -0.07 -14.97
N SER A 99 1.49 1.01 -15.44
CA SER A 99 1.83 2.38 -15.03
C SER A 99 1.45 2.65 -13.57
N GLN A 100 0.30 2.16 -13.12
CA GLN A 100 -0.13 2.24 -11.73
C GLN A 100 0.77 1.44 -10.79
N ILE A 101 1.16 0.23 -11.21
CA ILE A 101 2.13 -0.61 -10.50
C ILE A 101 3.49 0.09 -10.40
N SER A 102 4.00 0.65 -11.50
CA SER A 102 5.25 1.43 -11.51
C SER A 102 5.20 2.58 -10.51
N GLN A 103 4.08 3.31 -10.46
CA GLN A 103 3.86 4.38 -9.50
C GLN A 103 3.85 3.90 -8.04
N LEU A 104 3.16 2.78 -7.75
CA LEU A 104 3.13 2.15 -6.42
C LEU A 104 4.54 1.77 -5.97
N VAL A 105 5.28 1.03 -6.81
CA VAL A 105 6.62 0.53 -6.51
C VAL A 105 7.61 1.68 -6.34
N ARG A 106 7.50 2.74 -7.16
CA ARG A 106 8.35 3.93 -7.03
C ARG A 106 8.21 4.60 -5.66
N ILE A 107 6.98 4.75 -5.16
CA ILE A 107 6.70 5.48 -3.92
C ILE A 107 6.87 4.58 -2.69
N GLN A 108 6.39 3.33 -2.79
CA GLN A 108 6.41 2.33 -1.72
C GLN A 108 7.11 1.04 -2.18
N PRO A 109 8.45 1.06 -2.34
CA PRO A 109 9.16 -0.10 -2.90
C PRO A 109 9.12 -1.35 -2.01
N SER A 110 8.97 -1.17 -0.69
CA SER A 110 8.86 -2.28 0.26
C SER A 110 7.60 -3.14 0.08
N LEU A 111 6.64 -2.68 -0.74
CA LEU A 111 5.48 -3.49 -1.13
C LEU A 111 5.91 -4.80 -1.80
N LEU A 112 7.01 -4.80 -2.55
CA LEU A 112 7.54 -5.99 -3.23
C LEU A 112 8.08 -7.07 -2.27
N LEU A 113 8.35 -6.71 -1.01
CA LEU A 113 8.88 -7.63 0.01
C LEU A 113 7.79 -8.24 0.88
N CYS A 114 6.56 -7.73 0.81
CA CYS A 114 5.47 -8.20 1.65
C CYS A 114 4.95 -9.58 1.22
N ASP A 115 4.29 -10.28 2.14
CA ASP A 115 3.51 -11.46 1.79
C ASP A 115 2.20 -11.00 1.11
N PRO A 116 2.00 -11.31 -0.18
CA PRO A 116 0.84 -10.81 -0.92
C PRO A 116 -0.48 -11.33 -0.35
N LYS A 117 -0.52 -12.58 0.15
CA LYS A 117 -1.75 -13.20 0.66
C LYS A 117 -2.07 -12.73 2.08
N LYS A 118 -1.05 -12.52 2.91
CA LYS A 118 -1.25 -12.14 4.32
C LYS A 118 -1.32 -10.64 4.55
N ILE A 119 -0.71 -9.82 3.70
CA ILE A 119 -0.58 -8.38 3.92
C ILE A 119 -1.33 -7.56 2.86
N LEU A 120 -1.09 -7.84 1.59
CA LEU A 120 -1.63 -7.00 0.52
C LEU A 120 -3.10 -7.31 0.22
N LEU A 121 -3.43 -8.60 0.07
CA LEU A 121 -4.79 -9.04 -0.21
C LEU A 121 -5.81 -8.56 0.85
N PRO A 122 -5.57 -8.70 2.17
CA PRO A 122 -6.52 -8.20 3.17
C PRO A 122 -6.76 -6.69 3.09
N LYS A 123 -5.75 -5.91 2.68
CA LYS A 123 -5.91 -4.46 2.48
C LYS A 123 -6.77 -4.15 1.25
N ILE A 124 -6.52 -4.83 0.14
CA ILE A 124 -7.32 -4.67 -1.08
C ILE A 124 -8.79 -5.05 -0.81
N GLU A 125 -9.02 -6.17 -0.13
CA GLU A 125 -10.37 -6.61 0.25
C GLU A 125 -11.06 -5.65 1.21
N PHE A 126 -10.32 -5.08 2.17
CA PHE A 126 -10.85 -4.03 3.03
C PHE A 126 -11.33 -2.82 2.21
N PHE A 127 -10.51 -2.32 1.29
CA PHE A 127 -10.87 -1.20 0.43
C PHE A 127 -12.10 -1.50 -0.46
N ARG A 128 -12.24 -2.74 -0.92
CA ARG A 128 -13.44 -3.18 -1.64
C ARG A 128 -14.68 -3.26 -0.74
N SER A 129 -14.52 -3.75 0.48
CA SER A 129 -15.62 -3.89 1.46
C SER A 129 -16.24 -2.55 1.88
N ILE A 130 -15.48 -1.46 1.77
CA ILE A 130 -15.93 -0.11 2.15
C ILE A 130 -16.56 0.64 0.97
N GLY A 131 -16.69 0.02 -0.20
CA GLY A 131 -17.45 0.54 -1.33
C GLY A 131 -16.64 0.96 -2.55
N PHE A 132 -15.32 0.75 -2.59
CA PHE A 132 -14.57 1.01 -3.82
C PHE A 132 -14.84 -0.04 -4.89
N SER A 133 -15.23 0.43 -6.08
CA SER A 133 -15.41 -0.42 -7.25
C SER A 133 -14.08 -0.98 -7.76
N CYS A 134 -14.14 -2.04 -8.57
CA CYS A 134 -12.94 -2.61 -9.22
C CYS A 134 -12.21 -1.59 -10.11
N SER A 135 -12.91 -0.60 -10.67
CA SER A 135 -12.30 0.46 -11.49
C SER A 135 -11.71 1.60 -10.65
N ASP A 136 -12.29 1.89 -9.49
CA ASP A 136 -11.83 2.98 -8.62
C ASP A 136 -10.64 2.58 -7.76
N LEU A 137 -10.61 1.31 -7.32
CA LEU A 137 -9.60 0.82 -6.40
C LEU A 137 -8.16 1.00 -6.94
N PRO A 138 -7.83 0.61 -8.20
CA PRO A 138 -6.51 0.87 -8.76
C PRO A 138 -6.19 2.36 -8.88
N ARG A 139 -7.18 3.18 -9.25
CA ARG A 139 -7.03 4.64 -9.40
C ARG A 139 -6.69 5.30 -8.06
N ILE A 140 -7.42 4.96 -7.01
CA ILE A 140 -7.26 5.55 -5.67
C ILE A 140 -5.94 5.11 -5.04
N LEU A 141 -5.65 3.80 -5.06
CA LEU A 141 -4.47 3.25 -4.41
C LEU A 141 -3.18 3.62 -5.13
N SER A 142 -3.19 3.70 -6.47
CA SER A 142 -2.02 4.22 -7.20
C SER A 142 -1.80 5.70 -6.94
N SER A 143 -2.86 6.52 -6.81
CA SER A 143 -2.74 7.94 -6.46
C SER A 143 -2.22 8.14 -5.03
N ASN A 144 -2.52 7.21 -4.11
CA ASN A 144 -2.12 7.27 -2.71
C ASN A 144 -1.43 5.99 -2.21
N PRO A 145 -0.20 5.68 -2.68
CA PRO A 145 0.48 4.41 -2.37
C PRO A 145 0.79 4.22 -0.88
N SER A 146 0.86 5.32 -0.11
CA SER A 146 1.12 5.29 1.33
C SER A 146 0.04 4.53 2.12
N LEU A 147 -1.18 4.42 1.59
CA LEU A 147 -2.26 3.62 2.19
C LEU A 147 -1.89 2.14 2.30
N LEU A 148 -1.19 1.60 1.29
CA LEU A 148 -0.72 0.22 1.30
C LEU A 148 0.46 0.02 2.25
N GLY A 149 1.17 1.09 2.63
CA GLY A 149 2.24 1.05 3.64
C GLY A 149 1.73 1.04 5.09
N ARG A 150 0.48 1.46 5.34
CA ARG A 150 -0.09 1.55 6.70
C ARG A 150 -0.55 0.20 7.22
N SER A 151 -0.61 0.06 8.55
CA SER A 151 -1.22 -1.11 9.19
C SER A 151 -2.73 -1.09 8.99
N LEU A 152 -3.28 -2.21 8.53
CA LEU A 152 -4.74 -2.37 8.35
C LEU A 152 -5.47 -2.20 9.69
N GLU A 153 -5.09 -3.00 10.68
CA GLU A 153 -5.72 -3.06 12.00
C GLU A 153 -5.43 -1.83 12.87
N LYS A 154 -4.20 -1.30 12.83
CA LYS A 154 -3.81 -0.21 13.75
C LYS A 154 -4.08 1.19 13.19
N ARG A 155 -4.30 1.33 11.88
CA ARG A 155 -4.42 2.65 11.23
C ARG A 155 -5.64 2.75 10.33
N LEU A 156 -5.80 1.85 9.35
CA LEU A 156 -6.84 2.00 8.34
C LEU A 156 -8.24 1.78 8.92
N ILE A 157 -8.45 0.69 9.65
CA ILE A 157 -9.75 0.38 10.27
C ILE A 157 -10.16 1.44 11.30
N PRO A 158 -9.34 1.79 12.32
CA PRO A 158 -9.74 2.77 13.31
C PRO A 158 -10.01 4.15 12.72
N CYS A 159 -9.26 4.54 11.68
CA CYS A 159 -9.49 5.81 11.03
C CYS A 159 -10.81 5.84 10.26
N LEU A 160 -11.16 4.74 9.58
CA LEU A 160 -12.45 4.64 8.92
C LEU A 160 -13.60 4.65 9.93
N ASP A 161 -13.47 3.94 11.05
CA ASP A 161 -14.48 3.92 12.11
C ASP A 161 -14.69 5.33 12.68
N PHE A 162 -13.60 6.08 12.90
CA PHE A 162 -13.68 7.49 13.28
C PHE A 162 -14.41 8.32 12.23
N LEU A 163 -14.06 8.19 10.95
CA LEU A 163 -14.73 8.94 9.87
C LEU A 163 -16.23 8.62 9.81
N LYS A 164 -16.63 7.36 9.98
CA LYS A 164 -18.03 6.94 10.06
C LYS A 164 -18.75 7.52 11.28
N SER A 165 -18.05 7.70 12.40
CA SER A 165 -18.65 8.30 13.61
C SER A 165 -18.94 9.79 13.46
N VAL A 166 -18.14 10.50 12.64
CA VAL A 166 -18.29 11.94 12.39
C VAL A 166 -19.23 12.21 11.20
N VAL A 167 -19.16 11.35 10.18
CA VAL A 167 -19.96 11.46 8.96
C VAL A 167 -21.16 10.53 9.08
N LEU A 168 -22.34 11.11 9.35
CA LEU A 168 -23.58 10.39 9.68
C LEU A 168 -24.12 9.44 8.58
N GLU A 169 -23.50 9.38 7.39
CA GLU A 169 -23.96 8.57 6.25
C GLU A 169 -22.78 7.89 5.52
N ASP A 170 -22.89 6.57 5.29
CA ASP A 170 -21.87 5.75 4.63
C ASP A 170 -21.50 6.25 3.21
N GLU A 171 -22.47 6.77 2.44
CA GLU A 171 -22.23 7.28 1.09
C GLU A 171 -21.29 8.50 1.11
N LYS A 172 -21.45 9.37 2.11
CA LYS A 172 -20.58 10.54 2.30
C LYS A 172 -19.16 10.12 2.71
N VAL A 173 -18.99 8.99 3.38
CA VAL A 173 -17.66 8.43 3.70
C VAL A 173 -16.95 7.95 2.45
N VAL A 174 -17.66 7.26 1.55
CA VAL A 174 -17.12 6.84 0.24
C VAL A 174 -16.76 8.06 -0.60
N LEU A 175 -17.64 9.05 -0.71
CA LEU A 175 -17.36 10.29 -1.42
C LEU A 175 -16.18 11.07 -0.82
N SER A 176 -16.07 11.09 0.50
CA SER A 176 -14.96 11.69 1.24
C SER A 176 -13.63 11.01 0.93
N ALA A 177 -13.65 9.69 0.90
CA ALA A 177 -12.54 8.85 0.49
C ALA A 177 -12.11 9.11 -0.97
N HIS A 178 -13.07 9.28 -1.90
CA HIS A 178 -12.80 9.68 -3.27
C HIS A 178 -12.22 11.10 -3.38
N ARG A 179 -12.68 12.03 -2.52
CA ARG A 179 -12.27 13.45 -2.53
C ARG A 179 -10.96 13.73 -1.78
N GLY A 180 -10.26 12.70 -1.31
CA GLY A 180 -8.89 12.82 -0.81
C GLY A 180 -8.76 12.96 0.71
N LEU A 181 -9.79 12.67 1.52
CA LEU A 181 -9.66 12.66 2.99
C LEU A 181 -8.63 11.63 3.49
N PHE A 182 -8.32 10.60 2.70
CA PHE A 182 -7.20 9.68 2.96
C PHE A 182 -5.81 10.36 2.98
N ASN A 183 -5.68 11.58 2.45
CA ASN A 183 -4.44 12.36 2.49
C ASN A 183 -4.16 12.98 3.87
N LEU A 184 -5.15 13.01 4.77
CA LEU A 184 -5.04 13.57 6.13
C LEU A 184 -4.71 12.53 7.20
N ILE A 185 -4.61 11.25 6.83
CA ILE A 185 -4.34 10.11 7.72
C ILE A 185 -2.83 9.88 7.82
#